data_AF-A0A3S0ZBU8-F1
#
_entry.id   AF-A0A3S0ZBU8-F1
#
_cell.length_a   1.000
_cell.length_b   1.000
_cell.length_c   1.000
_cell.angle_alpha   90.00
_cell.angle_beta   90.00
_cell.angle_gamma   90.00
#
_symmetry.space_group_name_H-M   'P 1'
#
loop_
_entity.id
_entity.type
_entity.pdbx_description
1 polymer ?
#
loop_
_entity_poly.entity_id
_entity_poly.type
_entity_poly.pdbx_seq_one_letter_code
_entity_poly.pdbx_strand_id
1 'polypeptide(L)'
;MSNTKLTTAILLSLLILSGCQSNTQASNASPAAATPATETPAATPSPAPSEEALPSDSNSSSDAYMGIKRADVHRADGFTELFEIEDTSSSSFEPLLKTIGSVYFVAQRGGAGINESGEDRHIVKASELPILSTSKEAQSDLKSAYIRLECAPSIPEAGTNDMGHRDILLYQDPDRLDNAYLAVQNPENADVWTQFDMPGYGTWLSKELDLVLRAGFGF
;
A
#
# COMPACT_ATOMS: atom_id res chain seq x y z
N MET A 1 47.69 27.71 0.58
CA MET A 1 48.72 26.64 0.45
C MET A 1 48.36 25.54 1.43
N SER A 2 48.64 24.27 1.13
CA SER A 2 48.06 23.07 1.78
C SER A 2 46.55 22.91 1.50
N ASN A 3 45.97 21.80 1.01
CA ASN A 3 46.41 20.39 0.78
C ASN A 3 46.86 19.63 2.04
N THR A 4 46.51 18.38 2.37
CA THR A 4 45.77 17.27 1.70
C THR A 4 45.16 16.39 2.83
N LYS A 5 44.46 15.24 2.69
CA LYS A 5 44.45 14.12 1.73
C LYS A 5 43.02 13.57 1.51
N LEU A 6 42.89 12.60 0.60
CA LEU A 6 41.76 11.68 0.42
C LEU A 6 42.20 10.24 0.78
N THR A 7 41.37 9.46 1.50
CA THR A 7 41.40 7.97 1.66
C THR A 7 40.14 7.59 2.47
N THR A 8 39.20 6.71 2.11
CA THR A 8 39.20 5.41 1.40
C THR A 8 39.55 4.21 2.29
N ALA A 9 38.53 3.44 2.68
CA ALA A 9 38.61 2.02 3.02
C ALA A 9 37.22 1.36 2.86
N ILE A 10 37.09 0.41 1.93
CA ILE A 10 35.94 -0.51 1.82
C ILE A 10 36.38 -1.82 2.47
N LEU A 11 35.53 -2.45 3.28
CA LEU A 11 35.73 -3.83 3.73
C LEU A 11 34.57 -4.72 3.29
N LEU A 12 34.88 -5.67 2.43
CA LEU A 12 34.00 -6.76 1.99
C LEU A 12 34.71 -8.08 2.33
N SER A 13 34.03 -9.00 3.03
CA SER A 13 34.55 -10.35 3.30
C SER A 13 33.43 -11.39 3.34
N LEU A 14 33.56 -12.41 2.49
CA LEU A 14 32.76 -13.65 2.51
C LEU A 14 33.26 -14.61 3.60
N LEU A 15 32.41 -15.57 4.01
CA LEU A 15 32.65 -17.02 4.19
C LEU A 15 31.47 -17.64 4.97
N ILE A 16 31.06 -18.92 4.85
CA ILE A 16 31.03 -19.87 3.71
C ILE A 16 29.97 -20.98 4.01
N LEU A 17 29.71 -21.89 3.05
CA LEU A 17 28.77 -23.01 3.11
C LEU A 17 28.84 -23.90 4.38
N SER A 18 27.71 -24.52 4.77
CA SER A 18 27.42 -25.95 4.48
C SER A 18 26.23 -26.49 5.31
N GLY A 19 25.47 -27.49 4.81
CA GLY A 19 24.41 -28.13 5.60
C GLY A 19 23.33 -28.92 4.85
N CYS A 20 23.68 -29.82 3.92
CA CYS A 20 22.67 -30.70 3.31
C CYS A 20 22.19 -31.80 4.28
N GLN A 21 20.88 -31.98 4.44
CA GLN A 21 20.32 -33.30 4.73
C GLN A 21 18.90 -33.47 4.17
N SER A 22 18.79 -34.37 3.19
CA SER A 22 17.53 -34.85 2.64
C SER A 22 17.01 -36.04 3.44
N ASN A 23 15.69 -36.18 3.58
CA ASN A 23 15.11 -37.50 3.82
C ASN A 23 13.77 -37.66 3.08
N THR A 24 13.73 -38.61 2.15
CA THR A 24 12.54 -39.00 1.39
C THR A 24 12.27 -40.46 1.69
N GLN A 25 11.13 -40.77 2.31
CA GLN A 25 10.70 -42.16 2.46
C GLN A 25 9.18 -42.28 2.25
N ALA A 26 8.80 -42.64 1.04
CA ALA A 26 7.48 -43.19 0.74
C ALA A 26 7.52 -44.72 0.87
N SER A 27 6.47 -45.31 1.44
CA SER A 27 6.21 -46.75 1.39
C SER A 27 4.70 -47.00 1.38
N ASN A 28 4.29 -48.14 0.83
CA ASN A 28 2.93 -48.37 0.32
C ASN A 28 2.08 -49.32 1.18
N ALA A 29 0.79 -49.32 0.83
CA ALA A 29 -0.19 -50.41 0.93
C ALA A 29 -0.96 -50.63 2.25
N SER A 30 -2.29 -50.58 2.11
CA SER A 30 -3.29 -51.27 2.94
C SER A 30 -3.49 -52.72 2.38
N PRO A 31 -4.19 -53.64 3.09
CA PRO A 31 -5.64 -53.70 2.86
C PRO A 31 -6.53 -54.17 4.04
N ALA A 32 -7.79 -53.71 3.99
CA ALA A 32 -9.04 -54.42 4.31
C ALA A 32 -9.30 -55.08 5.70
N ALA A 33 -10.32 -54.55 6.37
CA ALA A 33 -11.36 -55.29 7.10
C ALA A 33 -12.71 -54.61 6.83
N ALA A 34 -13.86 -55.32 6.86
CA ALA A 34 -15.09 -54.82 6.24
C ALA A 34 -16.41 -55.14 7.00
N THR A 35 -17.35 -54.19 6.95
CA THR A 35 -18.82 -54.33 7.17
C THR A 35 -19.28 -54.77 8.58
N PRO A 36 -20.58 -54.63 8.96
CA PRO A 36 -21.76 -54.26 8.17
C PRO A 36 -22.38 -52.88 8.50
N ALA A 37 -23.42 -52.52 7.74
CA ALA A 37 -24.16 -51.27 7.82
C ALA A 37 -25.43 -51.37 8.70
N THR A 38 -26.01 -50.20 9.01
CA THR A 38 -27.38 -50.03 9.50
C THR A 38 -28.08 -48.98 8.63
N GLU A 39 -29.26 -49.30 8.10
CA GLU A 39 -30.06 -48.42 7.24
C GLU A 39 -31.07 -47.56 8.03
N THR A 40 -31.91 -46.80 7.30
CA THR A 40 -33.18 -46.14 7.74
C THR A 40 -33.06 -44.67 8.18
N PRO A 41 -33.91 -43.74 7.67
CA PRO A 41 -34.58 -43.68 6.36
C PRO A 41 -34.30 -42.34 5.62
N ALA A 42 -34.89 -42.16 4.43
CA ALA A 42 -34.78 -40.92 3.67
C ALA A 42 -35.54 -39.74 4.32
N ALA A 43 -34.94 -38.54 4.27
CA ALA A 43 -35.60 -37.27 4.57
C ALA A 43 -35.95 -36.52 3.26
N THR A 44 -37.14 -35.92 3.23
CA THR A 44 -37.69 -35.21 2.06
C THR A 44 -36.83 -33.98 1.68
N PRO A 45 -36.59 -33.70 0.39
CA PRO A 45 -35.98 -32.44 -0.03
C PRO A 45 -36.90 -31.25 0.34
N SER A 46 -36.36 -30.29 1.09
CA SER A 46 -37.04 -29.02 1.37
C SER A 46 -37.20 -28.22 0.07
N PRO A 47 -38.32 -27.49 -0.14
CA PRO A 47 -38.45 -26.58 -1.27
C PRO A 47 -37.38 -25.48 -1.22
N ALA A 48 -36.98 -24.99 -2.39
CA ALA A 48 -36.05 -23.87 -2.52
C ALA A 48 -36.66 -22.58 -1.92
N PRO A 49 -35.85 -21.72 -1.27
CA PRO A 49 -36.31 -20.40 -0.86
C PRO A 49 -36.66 -19.56 -2.09
N SER A 50 -37.70 -18.74 -1.95
CA SER A 50 -38.23 -17.91 -3.03
C SER A 50 -37.23 -16.85 -3.51
N GLU A 51 -37.41 -16.43 -4.75
CA GLU A 51 -36.69 -15.34 -5.41
C GLU A 51 -37.04 -13.98 -4.75
N GLU A 52 -36.36 -13.62 -3.67
CA GLU A 52 -36.39 -12.25 -3.14
C GLU A 52 -35.73 -11.31 -4.15
N ALA A 53 -36.54 -10.39 -4.70
CA ALA A 53 -36.05 -9.37 -5.62
C ALA A 53 -35.06 -8.46 -4.90
N LEU A 54 -33.82 -8.41 -5.42
CA LEU A 54 -32.79 -7.50 -4.93
C LEU A 54 -33.34 -6.06 -4.93
N PRO A 55 -33.20 -5.29 -3.83
CA PRO A 55 -33.47 -3.86 -3.88
C PRO A 55 -32.54 -3.22 -4.92
N SER A 56 -33.09 -2.37 -5.78
CA SER A 56 -32.30 -1.70 -6.80
C SER A 56 -31.45 -0.61 -6.17
N ASP A 57 -30.15 -0.87 -6.01
CA ASP A 57 -29.15 0.08 -5.47
C ASP A 57 -28.88 1.26 -6.43
N SER A 58 -29.90 2.08 -6.66
CA SER A 58 -29.81 3.35 -7.38
C SER A 58 -29.31 4.48 -6.47
N ASN A 59 -28.15 4.27 -5.83
CA ASN A 59 -27.45 5.32 -5.08
C ASN A 59 -26.08 5.63 -5.70
N SER A 60 -26.10 5.92 -7.01
CA SER A 60 -24.93 6.31 -7.80
C SER A 60 -24.48 7.75 -7.46
N SER A 61 -23.87 7.94 -6.29
CA SER A 61 -23.18 9.18 -5.95
C SER A 61 -22.04 8.95 -4.96
N SER A 62 -20.82 9.22 -5.41
CA SER A 62 -19.74 9.78 -4.57
C SER A 62 -19.56 9.20 -3.16
N ASP A 63 -19.18 7.91 -3.05
CA ASP A 63 -18.39 7.46 -1.90
C ASP A 63 -17.08 8.26 -1.92
N ALA A 64 -17.03 9.34 -1.14
CA ALA A 64 -15.94 10.32 -1.19
C ALA A 64 -14.65 9.70 -0.65
N TYR A 65 -13.81 9.17 -1.56
CA TYR A 65 -12.56 8.46 -1.27
C TYR A 65 -11.81 9.08 -0.08
N MET A 66 -11.88 8.42 1.08
CA MET A 66 -11.20 8.79 2.34
C MET A 66 -11.43 10.25 2.79
N GLY A 67 -12.43 10.95 2.25
CA GLY A 67 -12.61 12.39 2.44
C GLY A 67 -11.41 13.25 2.02
N ILE A 68 -10.68 12.88 0.96
CA ILE A 68 -9.54 13.65 0.44
C ILE A 68 -10.00 15.06 0.04
N LYS A 69 -9.25 16.07 0.47
CA LYS A 69 -9.53 17.50 0.22
C LYS A 69 -8.52 18.13 -0.73
N ARG A 70 -7.27 17.67 -0.68
CA ARG A 70 -6.17 18.16 -1.50
C ARG A 70 -5.17 17.05 -1.80
N ALA A 71 -4.51 17.10 -2.95
CA ALA A 71 -3.33 16.31 -3.26
C ALA A 71 -2.14 17.21 -3.61
N ASP A 72 -0.98 16.96 -2.99
CA ASP A 72 0.33 17.53 -3.33
C ASP A 72 1.10 16.46 -4.10
N VAL A 73 1.31 16.67 -5.40
CA VAL A 73 1.93 15.70 -6.32
C VAL A 73 3.29 16.21 -6.76
N HIS A 74 4.30 15.35 -6.63
CA HIS A 74 5.67 15.63 -7.02
C HIS A 74 6.23 14.53 -7.93
N ARG A 75 6.82 14.93 -9.05
CA ARG A 75 7.47 14.05 -10.02
C ARG A 75 8.99 14.09 -9.83
N ALA A 76 9.65 12.97 -10.10
CA ALA A 76 11.10 12.78 -9.89
C ALA A 76 12.04 13.68 -10.72
N ASP A 77 11.51 14.60 -11.53
CA ASP A 77 12.24 15.68 -12.21
C ASP A 77 12.11 17.05 -11.51
N GLY A 78 11.49 17.08 -10.32
CA GLY A 78 11.28 18.28 -9.51
C GLY A 78 9.95 19.01 -9.78
N PHE A 79 9.17 18.61 -10.78
CA PHE A 79 7.86 19.21 -11.04
C PHE A 79 6.89 18.89 -9.90
N THR A 80 6.22 19.91 -9.36
CA THR A 80 5.30 19.81 -8.22
C THR A 80 4.01 20.58 -8.49
N GLU A 81 2.85 19.97 -8.28
CA GLU A 81 1.51 20.53 -8.56
C GLU A 81 0.53 20.23 -7.42
N LEU A 82 -0.38 21.17 -7.14
CA LEU A 82 -1.29 21.12 -6.00
C LEU A 82 -2.75 21.10 -6.47
N PHE A 83 -3.47 20.04 -6.13
CA PHE A 83 -4.84 19.76 -6.59
C PHE A 83 -5.81 19.96 -5.43
N GLU A 84 -6.82 20.82 -5.57
CA GLU A 84 -7.92 20.91 -4.62
C GLU A 84 -9.08 20.03 -5.11
N ILE A 85 -9.62 19.15 -4.27
CA ILE A 85 -10.54 18.10 -4.73
C ILE A 85 -11.91 18.66 -5.14
N GLU A 86 -12.28 19.86 -4.66
CA GLU A 86 -13.47 20.59 -5.12
C GLU A 86 -13.37 20.99 -6.61
N ASP A 87 -12.17 21.32 -7.11
CA ASP A 87 -11.90 21.54 -8.54
C ASP A 87 -11.66 20.23 -9.31
N THR A 88 -11.37 19.12 -8.61
CA THR A 88 -10.96 17.83 -9.19
C THR A 88 -12.14 16.99 -9.71
N SER A 89 -13.20 17.67 -10.20
CA SER A 89 -14.18 17.10 -11.13
C SER A 89 -13.57 16.75 -12.51
N SER A 90 -12.28 17.07 -12.71
CA SER A 90 -11.44 16.52 -13.78
C SER A 90 -11.28 15.00 -13.65
N SER A 91 -11.97 14.27 -14.53
CA SER A 91 -11.95 12.80 -14.60
C SER A 91 -10.58 12.17 -14.86
N SER A 92 -9.55 12.97 -15.19
CA SER A 92 -8.16 12.52 -15.31
C SER A 92 -7.51 12.12 -13.97
N PHE A 93 -8.02 12.60 -12.82
CA PHE A 93 -7.40 12.38 -11.50
C PHE A 93 -8.08 11.29 -10.64
N GLU A 94 -9.38 11.07 -10.83
CA GLU A 94 -10.13 10.02 -10.12
C GLU A 94 -9.51 8.60 -10.23
N PRO A 95 -8.95 8.15 -11.38
CA PRO A 95 -8.35 6.82 -11.49
C PRO A 95 -7.17 6.62 -10.54
N LEU A 96 -6.36 7.66 -10.33
CA LEU A 96 -5.24 7.64 -9.38
C LEU A 96 -5.74 7.58 -7.95
N LEU A 97 -6.71 8.43 -7.56
CA LEU A 97 -7.26 8.40 -6.20
C LEU A 97 -7.91 7.05 -5.88
N LYS A 98 -8.63 6.45 -6.84
CA LYS A 98 -9.20 5.11 -6.69
C LYS A 98 -8.12 4.04 -6.54
N THR A 99 -7.02 4.16 -7.26
CA THR A 99 -5.90 3.21 -7.19
C THR A 99 -5.12 3.37 -5.88
N ILE A 100 -4.87 4.60 -5.41
CA ILE A 100 -4.25 4.85 -4.10
C ILE A 100 -5.14 4.37 -2.96
N GLY A 101 -6.45 4.63 -3.00
CA GLY A 101 -7.40 4.08 -2.03
C GLY A 101 -7.40 2.55 -2.02
N SER A 102 -7.22 1.93 -3.19
CA SER A 102 -7.08 0.46 -3.30
C SER A 102 -5.75 -0.03 -2.71
N VAL A 103 -4.63 0.66 -2.94
CA VAL A 103 -3.31 0.36 -2.34
C VAL A 103 -3.36 0.52 -0.81
N TYR A 104 -3.91 1.62 -0.31
CA TYR A 104 -4.18 1.88 1.11
C TYR A 104 -4.98 0.73 1.74
N PHE A 105 -6.04 0.27 1.08
CA PHE A 105 -6.88 -0.82 1.56
C PHE A 105 -6.13 -2.16 1.61
N VAL A 106 -5.38 -2.55 0.57
CA VAL A 106 -4.68 -3.85 0.60
C VAL A 106 -3.46 -3.84 1.52
N ALA A 107 -2.72 -2.74 1.61
CA ALA A 107 -1.48 -2.64 2.39
C ALA A 107 -1.70 -2.93 3.88
N GLN A 108 -2.77 -2.38 4.47
CA GLN A 108 -3.14 -2.61 5.87
C GLN A 108 -3.46 -4.08 6.22
N ARG A 109 -3.70 -4.92 5.20
CA ARG A 109 -4.23 -6.28 5.32
C ARG A 109 -3.22 -7.34 4.84
N GLY A 110 -1.93 -7.01 4.76
CA GLY A 110 -0.88 -7.92 4.24
C GLY A 110 -0.93 -8.11 2.72
N GLY A 111 -1.43 -7.11 2.00
CA GLY A 111 -1.40 -7.04 0.53
C GLY A 111 -0.25 -6.18 0.00
N ALA A 112 -0.19 -5.97 -1.31
CA ALA A 112 0.82 -5.12 -1.98
C ALA A 112 2.30 -5.47 -1.68
N GLY A 113 2.59 -6.73 -1.32
CA GLY A 113 3.95 -7.20 -1.01
C GLY A 113 4.38 -7.04 0.46
N ILE A 114 3.50 -6.53 1.32
CA ILE A 114 3.68 -6.47 2.78
C ILE A 114 3.38 -7.85 3.37
N ASN A 115 4.27 -8.36 4.23
CA ASN A 115 4.12 -9.68 4.84
C ASN A 115 3.05 -9.67 5.94
N GLU A 116 2.32 -10.78 6.08
CA GLU A 116 1.29 -10.96 7.12
C GLU A 116 1.85 -10.96 8.56
N SER A 117 3.17 -11.08 8.73
CA SER A 117 3.87 -10.89 10.01
C SER A 117 3.83 -9.45 10.51
N GLY A 118 3.60 -8.47 9.63
CA GLY A 118 3.66 -7.05 9.96
C GLY A 118 5.08 -6.51 10.15
N GLU A 119 6.12 -7.24 9.74
CA GLU A 119 7.52 -6.81 9.84
C GLU A 119 7.84 -5.63 8.91
N ASP A 120 7.12 -5.49 7.80
CA ASP A 120 7.20 -4.35 6.86
C ASP A 120 6.32 -3.16 7.29
N ARG A 121 5.89 -3.11 8.57
CA ARG A 121 5.08 -2.02 9.13
C ARG A 121 5.82 -1.32 10.27
N HIS A 122 6.14 -0.04 10.06
CA HIS A 122 6.90 0.77 11.00
C HIS A 122 6.05 1.89 11.60
N ILE A 123 6.32 2.27 12.85
CA ILE A 123 5.78 3.49 13.46
C ILE A 123 6.90 4.52 13.52
N VAL A 124 6.76 5.59 12.75
CA VAL A 124 7.80 6.61 12.53
C VAL A 124 7.26 8.01 12.79
N LYS A 125 8.14 8.97 13.02
CA LYS A 125 7.76 10.39 13.13
C LYS A 125 7.76 11.11 11.79
N ALA A 126 7.06 12.24 11.73
CA ALA A 126 7.09 13.14 10.59
C ALA A 126 8.52 13.63 10.27
N SER A 127 9.38 13.76 11.29
CA SER A 127 10.81 14.11 11.12
C SER A 127 11.69 12.99 10.57
N GLU A 128 11.19 11.75 10.49
CA GLU A 128 11.93 10.57 10.01
C GLU A 128 11.54 10.21 8.56
N LEU A 129 10.41 10.71 8.06
CA LEU A 129 9.95 10.55 6.68
C LEU A 129 10.71 11.53 5.76
N PRO A 130 11.54 11.07 4.79
CA PRO A 130 12.43 11.92 4.01
C PRO A 130 11.72 13.08 3.27
N ILE A 131 10.51 12.82 2.79
CA ILE A 131 9.68 13.82 2.08
C ILE A 131 9.24 14.96 3.00
N LEU A 132 8.98 14.67 4.28
CA LEU A 132 8.46 15.64 5.26
C LEU A 132 9.57 16.34 6.06
N SER A 133 10.72 15.69 6.23
CA SER A 133 11.90 16.28 6.87
C SER A 133 12.66 17.26 5.97
N THR A 134 12.49 17.17 4.66
CA THR A 134 13.15 18.01 3.65
C THR A 134 12.36 19.31 3.45
N SER A 135 13.04 20.47 3.40
CA SER A 135 12.37 21.75 3.16
C SER A 135 11.87 21.86 1.71
N LYS A 136 10.85 22.69 1.44
CA LYS A 136 10.23 22.80 0.10
C LYS A 136 11.23 23.21 -0.99
N GLU A 137 12.25 23.96 -0.62
CA GLU A 137 13.33 24.42 -1.51
C GLU A 137 14.33 23.31 -1.86
N ALA A 138 14.42 22.26 -1.02
CA ALA A 138 15.23 21.07 -1.25
C ALA A 138 14.40 19.87 -1.76
N GLN A 139 13.06 19.92 -1.67
CA GLN A 139 12.18 18.91 -2.26
C GLN A 139 12.36 18.82 -3.79
N SER A 140 12.68 19.91 -4.49
CA SER A 140 13.00 19.89 -5.93
C SER A 140 14.30 19.15 -6.28
N ASP A 141 15.18 18.89 -5.31
CA ASP A 141 16.38 18.07 -5.52
C ASP A 141 16.13 16.57 -5.27
N LEU A 142 14.95 16.19 -4.76
CA LEU A 142 14.56 14.79 -4.55
C LEU A 142 14.24 14.12 -5.89
N LYS A 143 14.95 13.03 -6.20
CA LYS A 143 14.76 12.25 -7.43
C LYS A 143 13.71 11.15 -7.28
N SER A 144 12.76 11.36 -6.38
CA SER A 144 11.78 10.38 -5.89
C SER A 144 10.38 10.99 -6.01
N ALA A 145 9.55 10.43 -6.89
CA ALA A 145 8.17 10.89 -7.03
C ALA A 145 7.35 10.59 -5.77
N TYR A 146 6.45 11.48 -5.41
CA TYR A 146 5.52 11.30 -4.29
C TYR A 146 4.14 11.91 -4.56
N ILE A 147 3.15 11.43 -3.82
CA ILE A 147 1.86 12.11 -3.67
C ILE A 147 1.46 12.11 -2.19
N ARG A 148 1.06 13.27 -1.66
CA ARG A 148 0.45 13.41 -0.34
C ARG A 148 -1.01 13.83 -0.50
N LEU A 149 -1.90 13.06 0.09
CA LEU A 149 -3.33 13.34 0.19
C LEU A 149 -3.60 13.94 1.58
N GLU A 150 -4.11 15.17 1.62
CA GLU A 150 -4.67 15.78 2.84
C GLU A 150 -6.13 15.36 2.93
N CYS A 151 -6.50 14.55 3.93
CA CYS A 151 -7.85 14.00 4.05
C CYS A 151 -8.65 14.62 5.22
N ALA A 152 -9.91 14.22 5.34
CA ALA A 152 -10.63 14.37 6.59
C ALA A 152 -10.07 13.37 7.62
N PRO A 153 -9.76 13.80 8.87
CA PRO A 153 -9.39 12.85 9.92
C PRO A 153 -10.52 11.84 10.16
N SER A 154 -10.20 10.56 10.04
CA SER A 154 -11.10 9.44 10.24
C SER A 154 -10.63 8.59 11.41
N ILE A 155 -11.56 8.22 12.29
CA ILE A 155 -11.35 7.28 13.39
C ILE A 155 -12.44 6.20 13.24
N PRO A 156 -12.09 4.95 12.88
CA PRO A 156 -13.08 3.90 12.62
C PRO A 156 -13.78 3.46 13.91
N GLU A 157 -15.07 3.13 13.80
CA GLU A 157 -15.84 2.58 14.92
C GLU A 157 -15.32 1.21 15.38
N ALA A 158 -15.48 0.91 16.67
CA ALA A 158 -14.98 -0.33 17.25
C ALA A 158 -15.66 -1.57 16.63
N GLY A 159 -14.86 -2.42 15.98
CA GLY A 159 -15.34 -3.59 15.23
C GLY A 159 -15.30 -3.40 13.70
N THR A 160 -15.13 -2.17 13.21
CA THR A 160 -14.85 -1.91 11.80
C THR A 160 -13.43 -2.34 11.46
N ASN A 161 -13.28 -3.12 10.38
CA ASN A 161 -11.98 -3.48 9.82
C ASN A 161 -11.49 -2.36 8.87
N ASP A 162 -11.00 -1.26 9.44
CA ASP A 162 -10.29 -0.15 8.77
C ASP A 162 -9.31 0.50 9.77
N MET A 163 -8.38 1.34 9.29
CA MET A 163 -7.42 2.06 10.14
C MET A 163 -7.71 3.55 10.19
N GLY A 164 -7.56 4.15 11.38
CA GLY A 164 -7.64 5.60 11.54
C GLY A 164 -6.54 6.32 10.75
N HIS A 165 -6.92 7.38 10.05
CA HIS A 165 -6.06 8.11 9.11
C HIS A 165 -6.39 9.61 9.11
N ARG A 166 -5.44 10.43 8.66
CA ARG A 166 -5.65 11.88 8.44
C ARG A 166 -5.02 12.39 7.16
N ASP A 167 -3.75 12.08 6.96
CA ASP A 167 -3.02 12.33 5.72
C ASP A 167 -2.47 10.98 5.23
N ILE A 168 -2.36 10.81 3.93
CA ILE A 168 -1.78 9.62 3.30
C ILE A 168 -0.67 10.08 2.36
N LEU A 169 0.56 9.60 2.58
CA LEU A 169 1.74 9.90 1.78
C LEU A 169 2.19 8.62 1.08
N LEU A 170 2.34 8.67 -0.23
CA LEU A 170 2.80 7.56 -1.06
C LEU A 170 4.02 8.04 -1.85
N TYR A 171 5.20 7.48 -1.59
CA TYR A 171 6.46 8.00 -2.11
C TYR A 171 7.44 6.90 -2.54
N GLN A 172 8.26 7.17 -3.56
CA GLN A 172 9.39 6.31 -3.90
C GLN A 172 10.46 6.36 -2.80
N ASP A 173 11.09 5.24 -2.50
CA ASP A 173 12.28 5.18 -1.64
C ASP A 173 13.43 5.98 -2.31
N PRO A 174 13.96 7.06 -1.70
CA PRO A 174 15.00 7.89 -2.31
C PRO A 174 16.33 7.17 -2.56
N ASP A 175 16.66 6.16 -1.76
CA ASP A 175 17.87 5.34 -1.92
C ASP A 175 17.62 4.15 -2.88
N ARG A 176 16.36 3.72 -3.04
CA ARG A 176 15.95 2.62 -3.92
C ARG A 176 14.67 2.94 -4.71
N LEU A 177 14.81 3.67 -5.82
CA LEU A 177 13.69 4.10 -6.67
C LEU A 177 12.84 2.95 -7.29
N ASP A 178 13.27 1.69 -7.18
CA ASP A 178 12.46 0.51 -7.47
C ASP A 178 11.35 0.26 -6.42
N ASN A 179 11.56 0.65 -5.16
CA ASN A 179 10.63 0.54 -4.05
C ASN A 179 9.75 1.79 -3.86
N ALA A 180 8.66 1.62 -3.12
CA ALA A 180 7.88 2.72 -2.57
C ALA A 180 7.50 2.45 -1.10
N TYR A 181 7.02 3.50 -0.42
CA TYR A 181 6.47 3.46 0.92
C TYR A 181 5.08 4.09 0.94
N LEU A 182 4.17 3.49 1.71
CA LEU A 182 2.89 4.08 2.08
C LEU A 182 2.97 4.52 3.54
N ALA A 183 2.89 5.82 3.81
CA ALA A 183 2.80 6.35 5.17
C ALA A 183 1.40 6.93 5.42
N VAL A 184 0.75 6.49 6.50
CA VAL A 184 -0.57 6.95 6.94
C VAL A 184 -0.42 7.69 8.26
N GLN A 185 -0.79 8.97 8.30
CA GLN A 185 -0.72 9.80 9.50
C GLN A 185 -1.79 9.38 10.51
N ASN A 186 -1.42 9.29 11.78
CA ASN A 186 -2.36 9.05 12.86
C ASN A 186 -3.33 10.25 13.03
N PRO A 187 -4.65 10.00 13.15
CA PRO A 187 -5.65 11.07 13.21
C PRO A 187 -5.59 11.92 14.48
N GLU A 188 -5.12 11.35 15.59
CA GLU A 188 -5.04 11.99 16.91
C GLU A 188 -3.69 12.68 17.14
N ASN A 189 -2.62 12.22 16.49
CA ASN A 189 -1.27 12.76 16.62
C ASN A 189 -0.57 12.91 15.26
N ALA A 190 -0.50 14.16 14.77
CA ALA A 190 0.07 14.50 13.47
C ALA A 190 1.60 14.28 13.34
N ASP A 191 2.33 14.11 14.44
CA ASP A 191 3.75 13.73 14.38
C ASP A 191 3.93 12.22 14.08
N VAL A 192 2.93 11.38 14.35
CA VAL A 192 3.05 9.92 14.24
C VAL A 192 2.46 9.40 12.94
N TRP A 193 3.23 8.56 12.24
CA TRP A 193 2.84 7.90 11.00
C TRP A 193 3.02 6.38 11.11
N THR A 194 2.09 5.62 10.53
CA THR A 194 2.32 4.20 10.20
C THR A 194 2.86 4.13 8.79
N GLN A 195 4.11 3.68 8.62
CA GLN A 195 4.73 3.40 7.33
C GLN A 195 4.59 1.92 6.99
N PHE A 196 4.37 1.61 5.72
CA PHE A 196 4.38 0.27 5.15
C PHE A 196 5.33 0.21 3.96
N ASP A 197 6.13 -0.85 3.86
CA ASP A 197 7.13 -1.00 2.80
C ASP A 197 6.53 -1.74 1.60
N MET A 198 6.67 -1.20 0.39
CA MET A 198 6.10 -1.77 -0.84
C MET A 198 7.21 -2.07 -1.86
N PRO A 199 7.82 -3.27 -1.78
CA PRO A 199 8.94 -3.62 -2.65
C PRO A 199 8.51 -3.69 -4.12
N GLY A 200 9.26 -3.04 -5.00
CA GLY A 200 8.97 -2.99 -6.45
C GLY A 200 7.89 -1.99 -6.90
N TYR A 201 7.22 -1.28 -5.98
CA TYR A 201 6.14 -0.34 -6.30
C TYR A 201 6.62 1.04 -6.80
N GLY A 202 7.90 1.38 -6.66
CA GLY A 202 8.41 2.72 -7.00
C GLY A 202 8.30 3.07 -8.49
N THR A 203 8.63 2.10 -9.35
CA THR A 203 8.49 2.24 -10.81
C THR A 203 7.03 2.27 -11.27
N TRP A 204 6.09 1.73 -10.48
CA TRP A 204 4.65 1.90 -10.73
C TRP A 204 4.20 3.31 -10.34
N LEU A 205 4.54 3.76 -9.12
CA LEU A 205 4.16 5.07 -8.60
C LEU A 205 4.58 6.21 -9.52
N SER A 206 5.85 6.25 -9.96
CA SER A 206 6.33 7.27 -10.89
C SER A 206 5.48 7.34 -12.17
N LYS A 207 5.07 6.18 -12.72
CA LYS A 207 4.30 6.12 -13.97
C LYS A 207 2.85 6.58 -13.80
N GLU A 208 2.20 6.28 -12.68
CA GLU A 208 0.83 6.77 -12.43
C GLU A 208 0.83 8.29 -12.27
N LEU A 209 1.82 8.86 -11.57
CA LEU A 209 1.95 10.30 -11.43
C LEU A 209 2.31 10.97 -12.78
N ASP A 210 3.20 10.37 -13.58
CA ASP A 210 3.48 10.80 -14.95
C ASP A 210 2.21 10.80 -15.83
N LEU A 211 1.41 9.72 -15.75
CA LEU A 211 0.18 9.55 -16.52
C LEU A 211 -0.89 10.58 -16.13
N VAL A 212 -1.07 10.85 -14.85
CA VAL A 212 -2.03 11.86 -14.36
C VAL A 212 -1.59 13.28 -14.72
N LEU A 213 -0.32 13.62 -14.56
CA LEU A 213 0.19 14.93 -14.97
C LEU A 213 0.09 15.13 -16.49
N ARG A 214 0.32 14.08 -17.28
CA ARG A 214 0.08 14.09 -18.73
C ARG A 214 -1.41 14.23 -19.07
N ALA A 215 -2.30 13.50 -18.40
CA ALA A 215 -3.74 13.49 -18.68
C ALA A 215 -4.48 14.74 -18.16
N GLY A 216 -3.94 15.43 -17.15
CA GLY A 216 -4.46 16.70 -16.65
C GLY A 216 -3.96 17.92 -17.41
N PHE A 217 -2.67 17.94 -17.78
CA PHE A 217 -1.97 19.18 -18.20
C PHE A 217 -1.21 19.06 -19.54
N GLY A 218 -1.07 17.85 -20.09
CA GLY A 218 -0.43 17.62 -21.40
C GLY A 218 1.11 17.60 -21.42
N PHE A 219 1.76 17.56 -20.25
CA PHE A 219 3.21 17.43 -20.11
C PHE A 219 3.73 16.01 -20.39
#